data_AF-A0AA88QTS1-F1
#
_entry.id   AF-A0AA88QTS1-F1
#
_cell.length_a   1.000
_cell.length_b   1.000
_cell.length_c   1.000
_cell.angle_alpha   90.00
_cell.angle_beta   90.00
_cell.angle_gamma   90.00
#
_symmetry.space_group_name_H-M   'P 1'
#
loop_
_entity.id
_entity.type
_entity.pdbx_description
1 polymer ?
#
loop_
_entity_poly.entity_id
_entity_poly.type
_entity_poly.pdbx_seq_one_letter_code
_entity_poly.pdbx_strand_id
1 'polypeptide(L)'
;MRGNPPFVLILFVTLIFGGYYCELGSSVTVTYDHRALVIDGKRRILQSGSFHYPRTTPEMWPEIIRKSKEGGLDVIETYVFWNYHEPVKGEVENEYGNVEGSYGVGGKLYIKWAAETAISLNTTVPWVMCAQSDAPDPIVIPYRPVEDLAFSVARFFEKGGTFQNYYMYFGGTNFGRTAGGPLIATSYDYDAPIDEYGFTRQPKWGHLRDLHKSIKHCEDYLVNADPTQQSLGTNLE
;
A
#
# COMPACT_ATOMS: atom_id res chain seq x y z
N MET A 1 -11.48 1.31 75.67
CA MET A 1 -10.14 1.92 75.60
C MET A 1 -9.10 0.82 75.46
N ARG A 2 -8.70 0.50 74.22
CA ARG A 2 -7.51 -0.31 73.90
C ARG A 2 -6.87 0.35 72.70
N GLY A 3 -5.58 0.65 72.84
CA GLY A 3 -4.84 1.62 72.04
C GLY A 3 -4.43 1.13 70.67
N ASN A 4 -4.24 2.09 69.77
CA ASN A 4 -3.70 1.91 68.42
C ASN A 4 -2.27 1.34 68.47
N PRO A 5 -1.91 0.39 67.58
CA PRO A 5 -0.52 0.02 67.36
C PRO A 5 0.21 1.11 66.52
N PRO A 6 1.55 1.20 66.62
CA PRO A 6 2.33 2.29 66.03
C PRO A 6 2.45 2.15 64.51
N PHE A 7 2.28 3.28 63.81
CA PHE A 7 2.61 3.43 62.40
C PHE A 7 4.13 3.26 62.21
N VAL A 8 4.57 2.16 61.62
CA VAL A 8 5.94 1.98 61.12
C VAL A 8 5.94 2.40 59.65
N LEU A 9 6.56 3.55 59.37
CA LEU A 9 6.76 4.07 58.02
C LEU A 9 7.94 3.32 57.38
N ILE A 10 7.65 2.26 56.62
CA ILE A 10 8.67 1.55 55.82
C ILE A 10 8.82 2.31 54.50
N LEU A 11 9.93 3.03 54.36
CA LEU A 11 10.31 3.72 53.13
C LEU A 11 10.81 2.66 52.12
N PHE A 12 9.96 2.24 51.18
CA PHE A 12 10.40 1.43 50.04
C PHE A 12 11.07 2.33 49.01
N VAL A 13 12.40 2.40 49.03
CA VAL A 13 13.17 2.97 47.92
C VAL A 13 13.15 1.97 46.77
N THR A 14 12.22 2.17 45.82
CA THR A 14 12.23 1.43 44.56
C THR A 14 13.30 2.04 43.67
N LEU A 15 14.46 1.38 43.56
CA LEU A 15 15.45 1.68 42.53
C LEU A 15 14.82 1.32 41.18
N ILE A 16 14.29 2.32 40.48
CA ILE A 16 13.90 2.19 39.07
C ILE A 16 15.20 2.12 38.27
N PHE A 17 15.68 0.90 38.04
CA PHE A 17 16.58 0.67 36.91
C PHE A 17 15.74 0.86 35.65
N GLY A 18 15.84 2.05 35.06
CA GLY A 18 15.38 2.33 33.71
C GLY A 18 16.18 1.46 32.74
N GLY A 19 15.75 0.22 32.57
CA GLY A 19 16.13 -0.59 31.42
C GLY A 19 15.56 0.10 30.20
N TYR A 20 16.43 0.77 29.44
CA TYR A 20 16.15 1.08 28.05
C TYR A 20 15.98 -0.27 27.35
N TYR A 21 14.73 -0.70 27.15
CA TYR A 21 14.43 -1.70 26.14
C TYR A 21 14.77 -1.04 24.80
N CYS A 22 15.99 -1.27 24.34
CA CYS A 22 16.33 -1.11 22.93
C CYS A 22 15.52 -2.19 22.22
N GLU A 23 14.36 -1.84 21.67
CA GLU A 23 13.74 -2.69 20.66
C GLU A 23 14.75 -2.81 19.53
N LEU A 24 15.40 -3.98 19.42
CA LEU A 24 16.08 -4.36 18.20
C LEU A 24 15.00 -4.30 17.11
N GLY A 25 15.03 -3.26 16.28
CA GLY A 25 14.24 -3.22 15.07
C GLY A 25 14.66 -4.42 14.23
N SER A 26 13.81 -5.45 14.18
CA SER A 26 14.00 -6.57 13.26
C SER A 26 13.94 -5.98 11.86
N SER A 27 15.07 -5.96 11.16
CA SER A 27 15.10 -5.56 9.75
C SER A 27 14.23 -6.53 8.98
N VAL A 28 13.09 -6.07 8.47
CA VAL A 28 12.24 -6.87 7.59
C VAL A 28 13.06 -7.22 6.35
N THR A 29 13.20 -8.51 6.06
CA THR A 29 13.93 -8.97 4.88
C THR A 29 12.94 -9.28 3.77
N VAL A 30 13.05 -8.56 2.66
CA VAL A 30 12.25 -8.80 1.45
C VAL A 30 13.16 -9.32 0.35
N THR A 31 12.90 -10.53 -0.11
CA THR A 31 13.57 -11.15 -1.26
C THR A 31 12.52 -11.79 -2.18
N TYR A 32 12.95 -12.57 -3.15
CA TYR A 32 12.08 -13.34 -4.03
C TYR A 32 12.78 -14.62 -4.46
N ASP A 33 11.99 -15.59 -4.87
CA ASP A 33 12.47 -16.76 -5.60
C ASP A 33 11.61 -17.00 -6.84
N HIS A 34 11.77 -18.16 -7.48
CA HIS A 34 11.00 -18.52 -8.68
C HIS A 34 9.48 -18.59 -8.45
N ARG A 35 9.03 -18.62 -7.18
CA ARG A 35 7.64 -18.88 -6.78
C ARG A 35 6.95 -17.63 -6.28
N ALA A 36 7.56 -16.86 -5.38
CA ALA A 36 6.91 -15.70 -4.76
C ALA A 36 7.91 -14.67 -4.20
N LEU A 37 7.38 -13.51 -3.80
CA LEU A 37 8.06 -12.64 -2.85
C LEU A 37 8.15 -13.33 -1.49
N VAL A 38 9.31 -13.19 -0.85
CA VAL A 38 9.63 -13.76 0.47
C VAL A 38 9.81 -12.60 1.44
N ILE A 39 8.94 -12.52 2.44
CA ILE A 39 8.97 -11.50 3.49
C ILE A 39 9.26 -12.22 4.80
N ASP A 40 10.36 -11.86 5.46
CA ASP A 40 10.85 -12.49 6.68
C ASP A 40 10.98 -14.02 6.57
N GLY A 41 11.52 -14.47 5.44
CA GLY A 41 11.72 -15.89 5.14
C GLY A 41 10.44 -16.65 4.77
N LYS A 42 9.26 -16.02 4.81
CA LYS A 42 8.00 -16.63 4.40
C LYS A 42 7.57 -16.14 3.02
N ARG A 43 7.35 -17.07 2.07
CA ARG A 43 6.68 -16.76 0.79
C ARG A 43 5.27 -16.25 1.05
N ARG A 44 4.87 -15.21 0.33
CA ARG A 44 3.56 -14.56 0.51
C ARG A 44 2.77 -14.49 -0.79
N ILE A 45 1.45 -14.65 -0.67
CA ILE A 45 0.51 -14.18 -1.69
C ILE A 45 0.15 -12.75 -1.32
N LEU A 46 0.43 -11.77 -2.19
CA LEU A 46 0.19 -10.36 -1.91
C LEU A 46 -0.95 -9.82 -2.76
N GLN A 47 -1.93 -9.24 -2.09
CA GLN A 47 -3.05 -8.51 -2.69
C GLN A 47 -2.79 -7.02 -2.53
N SER A 48 -2.65 -6.34 -3.66
CA SER A 48 -2.29 -4.93 -3.72
C SER A 48 -3.43 -4.11 -4.33
N GLY A 49 -3.51 -2.84 -3.95
CA GLY A 49 -4.42 -1.89 -4.57
C GLY A 49 -3.77 -0.53 -4.75
N SER A 50 -4.00 0.07 -5.92
CA SER A 50 -3.50 1.40 -6.22
C SER A 50 -4.31 2.47 -5.52
N PHE A 51 -3.59 3.41 -4.92
CA PHE A 51 -4.07 4.61 -4.26
C PHE A 51 -3.08 5.72 -4.58
N HIS A 52 -3.53 6.82 -5.19
CA HIS A 52 -2.65 7.95 -5.51
C HIS A 52 -2.86 9.09 -4.54
N TYR A 53 -1.87 9.37 -3.70
CA TYR A 53 -1.96 10.39 -2.64
C TYR A 53 -2.41 11.79 -3.11
N PRO A 54 -2.07 12.31 -4.31
CA PRO A 54 -2.55 13.63 -4.74
C PRO A 54 -4.00 13.63 -5.24
N ARG A 55 -4.62 12.47 -5.46
CA ARG A 55 -6.00 12.34 -5.94
C ARG A 55 -7.04 12.31 -4.83
N THR A 56 -6.62 12.56 -3.59
CA THR A 56 -7.46 12.74 -2.41
C THR A 56 -6.74 13.64 -1.41
N THR A 57 -7.39 14.02 -0.32
CA THR A 57 -6.80 14.93 0.67
C THR A 57 -6.13 14.15 1.81
N PRO A 58 -5.10 14.70 2.48
CA PRO A 58 -4.43 14.05 3.61
C PRO A 58 -5.39 13.59 4.72
N GLU A 59 -6.50 14.30 4.93
CA GLU A 59 -7.52 13.96 5.92
C GLU A 59 -8.27 12.66 5.56
N MET A 60 -8.39 12.34 4.27
CA MET A 60 -9.05 11.13 3.80
C MET A 60 -8.13 9.90 3.79
N TRP A 61 -6.81 10.08 3.71
CA TRP A 61 -5.86 8.97 3.55
C TRP A 61 -6.01 7.87 4.60
N PRO A 62 -6.11 8.16 5.91
CA PRO A 62 -6.22 7.11 6.92
C PRO A 62 -7.47 6.24 6.73
N GLU A 63 -8.58 6.85 6.34
CA GLU A 63 -9.85 6.16 6.13
C GLU A 63 -9.84 5.30 4.87
N ILE A 64 -9.23 5.78 3.78
CA ILE A 64 -9.05 4.99 2.56
C ILE A 64 -8.14 3.79 2.83
N ILE A 65 -7.01 3.99 3.51
CA ILE A 65 -6.08 2.91 3.87
C ILE A 65 -6.76 1.89 4.80
N ARG A 66 -7.56 2.35 5.77
CA ARG A 66 -8.35 1.46 6.64
C ARG A 66 -9.31 0.58 5.84
N LYS A 67 -10.09 1.18 4.92
CA LYS A 67 -11.01 0.45 4.03
C LYS A 67 -10.29 -0.51 3.07
N SER A 68 -9.10 -0.15 2.60
CA SER A 68 -8.22 -1.03 1.82
C SER A 68 -7.79 -2.26 2.61
N LYS A 69 -7.33 -2.05 3.86
CA LYS A 69 -6.95 -3.13 4.77
C LYS A 69 -8.14 -4.03 5.13
N GLU A 70 -9.29 -3.45 5.46
CA GLU A 70 -10.53 -4.21 5.75
C GLU A 70 -11.07 -4.95 4.52
N GLY A 71 -10.75 -4.44 3.33
CA GLY A 71 -10.99 -5.10 2.06
C GLY A 71 -10.06 -6.27 1.79
N GLY A 72 -9.03 -6.50 2.61
CA GLY A 72 -8.11 -7.63 2.49
C GLY A 72 -6.82 -7.34 1.72
N LEU A 73 -6.49 -6.07 1.45
CA LEU A 73 -5.21 -5.73 0.85
C LEU A 73 -4.06 -5.85 1.85
N ASP A 74 -2.94 -6.40 1.38
CA ASP A 74 -1.66 -6.43 2.08
C ASP A 74 -0.78 -5.22 1.72
N VAL A 75 -0.93 -4.71 0.49
CA VAL A 75 -0.04 -3.71 -0.12
C VAL A 75 -0.85 -2.54 -0.69
N ILE A 76 -0.31 -1.33 -0.52
CA ILE A 76 -0.76 -0.14 -1.24
C ILE A 76 0.28 0.20 -2.30
N GLU A 77 -0.17 0.35 -3.54
CA GLU A 77 0.65 0.80 -4.65
C GLU A 77 0.36 2.28 -4.95
N THR A 78 1.40 3.09 -5.15
CA THR A 78 1.23 4.48 -5.60
C THR A 78 2.32 4.87 -6.58
N TYR A 79 1.94 5.64 -7.61
CA TYR A 79 2.91 6.39 -8.38
C TYR A 79 3.45 7.59 -7.61
N VAL A 80 4.62 8.07 -8.04
CA VAL A 80 5.17 9.37 -7.66
C VAL A 80 4.94 10.35 -8.80
N PHE A 81 4.27 11.47 -8.49
CA PHE A 81 3.87 12.47 -9.47
C PHE A 81 4.90 13.59 -9.53
N TRP A 82 5.98 13.36 -10.29
CA TRP A 82 7.11 14.28 -10.33
C TRP A 82 6.70 15.72 -10.71
N ASN A 83 5.75 15.91 -11.64
CA ASN A 83 5.26 17.23 -12.01
C ASN A 83 4.65 18.05 -10.85
N TYR A 84 4.15 17.40 -9.79
CA TYR A 84 3.74 18.09 -8.55
C TYR A 84 4.91 18.38 -7.63
N HIS A 85 5.86 17.46 -7.59
CA HIS A 85 7.03 17.55 -6.74
C HIS A 85 8.18 18.34 -7.36
N GLU A 86 8.09 18.80 -8.61
CA GLU A 86 9.05 19.71 -9.24
C GLU A 86 8.35 20.56 -10.32
N PRO A 87 7.47 21.50 -9.91
CA PRO A 87 6.74 22.36 -10.85
C PRO A 87 7.66 23.35 -11.58
N VAL A 88 8.80 23.68 -10.97
CA VAL A 88 9.89 24.46 -11.56
C VAL A 88 11.18 23.65 -11.45
N LYS A 89 11.90 23.53 -12.57
CA LYS A 89 13.13 22.72 -12.65
C LYS A 89 14.15 23.14 -11.59
N GLY A 90 14.58 22.20 -10.76
CA GLY A 90 15.51 22.40 -9.64
C GLY A 90 14.83 22.75 -8.31
N GLU A 91 13.51 22.94 -8.30
CA GLU A 91 12.70 23.16 -7.10
C GLU A 91 11.91 21.88 -6.83
N VAL A 92 12.57 20.88 -6.23
CA VAL A 92 11.84 19.71 -5.74
C VAL A 92 10.96 20.17 -4.57
N GLU A 93 9.66 20.34 -4.81
CA GLU A 93 8.59 20.50 -3.83
C GLU A 93 8.45 19.21 -3.00
N ASN A 94 9.44 18.96 -2.17
CA ASN A 94 9.20 18.43 -0.84
C ASN A 94 8.93 19.66 0.02
N GLU A 95 7.75 19.82 0.63
CA GLU A 95 7.43 20.93 1.51
C GLU A 95 8.48 21.10 2.63
N TYR A 96 9.58 21.81 2.36
CA TYR A 96 10.67 22.14 3.29
C TYR A 96 11.20 23.57 3.11
N GLY A 97 10.74 24.29 2.08
CA GLY A 97 11.20 25.66 1.78
C GLY A 97 10.85 26.69 2.86
N ASN A 98 9.77 26.50 3.60
CA ASN A 98 9.35 27.44 4.65
C ASN A 98 10.22 27.40 5.92
N VAL A 99 11.14 26.45 6.05
CA VAL A 99 11.94 26.23 7.28
C VAL A 99 13.45 26.25 7.07
N GLU A 100 13.95 26.22 5.83
CA GLU A 100 15.39 26.09 5.52
C GLU A 100 16.25 27.20 6.15
N GLY A 101 15.78 28.45 6.12
CA GLY A 101 16.49 29.61 6.67
C GLY A 101 16.76 29.52 8.17
N SER A 102 15.92 28.78 8.91
CA SER A 102 16.03 28.59 10.36
C SER A 102 17.13 27.60 10.78
N TYR A 103 17.64 26.79 9.85
CA TYR A 103 18.58 25.68 10.14
C TYR A 103 19.97 25.83 9.50
N GLY A 104 20.22 26.89 8.74
CA GLY A 104 21.55 27.24 8.23
C GLY A 104 22.27 26.11 7.48
N VAL A 105 23.52 25.81 7.85
CA VAL A 105 24.33 24.73 7.24
C VAL A 105 23.65 23.34 7.37
N GLY A 106 22.76 23.15 8.34
CA GLY A 106 22.02 21.91 8.56
C GLY A 106 21.02 21.56 7.45
N GLY A 107 20.37 22.56 6.83
CA GLY A 107 19.46 22.34 5.69
C GLY A 107 20.19 21.83 4.45
N LYS A 108 21.36 22.40 4.17
CA LYS A 108 22.23 21.97 3.06
C LYS A 108 22.82 20.58 3.27
N LEU A 109 23.08 20.19 4.51
CA LEU A 109 23.53 18.84 4.87
C LEU A 109 22.40 17.80 4.79
N TYR A 110 21.15 18.19 5.08
CA TYR A 110 19.98 17.31 4.99
C TYR A 110 19.63 16.94 3.54
N ILE A 111 19.64 17.90 2.61
CA ILE A 111 19.44 17.64 1.17
C ILE A 111 20.55 16.75 0.62
N LYS A 112 21.79 16.99 1.03
CA LYS A 112 22.94 16.16 0.64
C LYS A 112 22.83 14.74 1.21
N TRP A 113 22.39 14.59 2.46
CA TRP A 113 22.12 13.30 3.10
C TRP A 113 20.97 12.54 2.42
N ALA A 114 19.87 13.20 2.04
CA ALA A 114 18.74 12.55 1.37
C ALA A 114 19.12 12.06 -0.04
N ALA A 115 19.89 12.84 -0.79
CA ALA A 115 20.43 12.47 -2.09
C ALA A 115 21.48 11.33 -2.00
N GLU A 116 22.37 11.38 -1.00
CA GLU A 116 23.34 10.32 -0.75
C GLU A 116 22.68 9.05 -0.18
N THR A 117 21.61 9.16 0.60
CA THR A 117 20.82 8.03 1.12
C THR A 117 20.08 7.31 0.00
N ALA A 118 19.46 8.06 -0.94
CA ALA A 118 18.82 7.47 -2.11
C ALA A 118 19.82 6.70 -3.00
N ILE A 119 21.07 7.18 -3.11
CA ILE A 119 22.16 6.52 -3.85
C ILE A 119 22.78 5.37 -3.03
N SER A 120 22.82 5.45 -1.70
CA SER A 120 23.38 4.42 -0.81
C SER A 120 22.41 3.28 -0.49
N LEU A 121 21.13 3.42 -0.86
CA LEU A 121 20.07 2.52 -0.40
C LEU A 121 20.08 1.13 -1.05
N ASN A 122 20.92 0.85 -2.06
CA ASN A 122 21.16 -0.48 -2.65
C ASN A 122 19.93 -1.41 -2.56
N THR A 123 18.78 -0.91 -3.02
CA THR A 123 17.49 -1.36 -2.47
C THR A 123 17.29 -2.83 -2.73
N THR A 124 17.34 -3.65 -1.68
CA THR A 124 17.19 -5.12 -1.70
C THR A 124 15.79 -5.56 -2.09
N VAL A 125 14.87 -4.61 -2.31
CA VAL A 125 13.48 -4.86 -2.73
C VAL A 125 13.38 -4.92 -4.26
N PRO A 126 12.66 -5.90 -4.84
CA PRO A 126 12.50 -6.04 -6.28
C PRO A 126 11.79 -4.84 -6.92
N TRP A 127 12.32 -4.36 -8.05
CA TRP A 127 11.67 -3.36 -8.90
C TRP A 127 10.65 -4.03 -9.82
N VAL A 128 9.40 -3.57 -9.79
CA VAL A 128 8.31 -4.05 -10.66
C VAL A 128 7.89 -2.90 -11.58
N MET A 129 7.91 -3.13 -12.89
CA MET A 129 7.48 -2.16 -13.91
C MET A 129 6.30 -2.76 -14.69
N CYS A 130 5.21 -2.00 -14.80
CA CYS A 130 4.05 -2.35 -15.61
C CYS A 130 4.21 -1.84 -17.05
N ALA A 131 3.77 -2.64 -18.02
CA ALA A 131 3.76 -2.28 -19.45
C ALA A 131 2.31 -2.18 -19.95
N GLN A 132 2.00 -1.16 -20.76
CA GLN A 132 0.75 -1.08 -21.52
C GLN A 132 0.98 -0.31 -22.83
N SER A 133 0.57 -0.89 -23.97
CA SER A 133 0.97 -0.45 -25.31
C SER A 133 -0.09 0.28 -26.14
N ASP A 134 -1.39 0.26 -25.79
CA ASP A 134 -2.42 0.64 -26.78
C ASP A 134 -3.86 0.75 -26.23
N ALA A 135 -4.20 1.77 -25.44
CA ALA A 135 -5.60 2.05 -25.07
C ALA A 135 -6.25 3.11 -26.00
N PRO A 136 -7.32 2.79 -26.76
CA PRO A 136 -8.02 3.75 -27.62
C PRO A 136 -9.22 4.47 -26.94
N ASP A 137 -9.46 5.71 -27.35
CA ASP A 137 -10.63 6.57 -27.04
C ASP A 137 -11.96 6.01 -27.62
N PRO A 138 -13.18 6.35 -27.10
CA PRO A 138 -13.53 7.46 -26.19
C PRO A 138 -13.91 7.06 -24.75
N ILE A 139 -13.64 7.97 -23.81
CA ILE A 139 -13.77 7.81 -22.34
C ILE A 139 -15.24 7.69 -21.91
N VAL A 140 -15.71 6.46 -21.78
CA VAL A 140 -16.75 6.06 -20.84
C VAL A 140 -16.03 5.69 -19.54
N ILE A 141 -16.53 6.05 -18.34
CA ILE A 141 -16.01 5.44 -17.10
C ILE A 141 -16.20 3.93 -17.27
N PRO A 142 -15.12 3.13 -17.48
CA PRO A 142 -15.30 1.76 -17.89
C PRO A 142 -15.85 0.99 -16.70
N TYR A 143 -17.14 0.67 -16.76
CA TYR A 143 -17.75 -0.25 -15.82
C TYR A 143 -17.20 -1.65 -16.09
N ARG A 144 -16.63 -2.27 -15.06
CA ARG A 144 -16.18 -3.66 -15.08
C ARG A 144 -16.95 -4.45 -14.02
N PRO A 145 -17.78 -5.43 -14.41
CA PRO A 145 -18.51 -6.28 -13.48
C PRO A 145 -17.58 -6.91 -12.45
N VAL A 146 -18.04 -7.05 -11.20
CA VAL A 146 -17.19 -7.59 -10.14
C VAL A 146 -16.92 -9.08 -10.36
N GLU A 147 -17.85 -9.79 -10.97
CA GLU A 147 -17.75 -11.22 -11.28
C GLU A 147 -16.61 -11.47 -12.27
N ASP A 148 -16.50 -10.64 -13.32
CA ASP A 148 -15.39 -10.70 -14.28
C ASP A 148 -14.04 -10.34 -13.63
N LEU A 149 -14.04 -9.30 -12.80
CA LEU A 149 -12.84 -8.90 -12.07
C LEU A 149 -12.38 -10.03 -11.13
N ALA A 150 -13.27 -10.58 -10.32
CA ALA A 150 -13.01 -11.69 -9.41
C ALA A 150 -12.54 -12.94 -10.15
N PHE A 151 -13.17 -13.28 -11.28
CA PHE A 151 -12.73 -14.37 -12.15
C PHE A 151 -11.31 -14.16 -12.66
N SER A 152 -10.98 -12.96 -13.15
CA SER A 152 -9.63 -12.66 -13.66
C SER A 152 -8.54 -12.77 -12.58
N VAL A 153 -8.85 -12.33 -11.35
CA VAL A 153 -7.95 -12.43 -10.19
C VAL A 153 -7.79 -13.88 -9.75
N ALA A 154 -8.90 -14.61 -9.61
CA ALA A 154 -8.87 -16.03 -9.25
C ALA A 154 -8.06 -16.84 -10.27
N ARG A 155 -8.28 -16.61 -11.57
CA ARG A 155 -7.56 -17.27 -12.66
C ARG A 155 -6.07 -16.94 -12.68
N PHE A 156 -5.68 -15.73 -12.29
CA PHE A 156 -4.28 -15.36 -12.14
C PHE A 156 -3.60 -16.18 -11.03
N PHE A 157 -4.21 -16.26 -9.85
CA PHE A 157 -3.67 -17.05 -8.73
C PHE A 157 -3.71 -18.55 -9.00
N GLU A 158 -4.75 -19.06 -9.67
CA GLU A 158 -4.86 -20.44 -10.12
C GLU A 158 -3.68 -20.84 -11.02
N LYS A 159 -3.28 -19.96 -11.94
CA LYS A 159 -2.11 -20.16 -12.82
C LYS A 159 -0.77 -19.94 -12.14
N GLY A 160 -0.76 -19.74 -10.82
CA GLY A 160 0.45 -19.52 -10.06
C GLY A 160 0.93 -18.06 -10.08
N GLY A 161 0.05 -17.09 -10.23
CA GLY A 161 0.37 -15.72 -9.82
C GLY A 161 0.53 -15.63 -8.30
N THR A 162 1.34 -14.69 -7.80
CA THR A 162 1.53 -14.49 -6.34
C THR A 162 1.47 -13.03 -5.89
N PHE A 163 1.40 -12.09 -6.83
CA PHE A 163 1.24 -10.67 -6.57
C PHE A 163 0.27 -10.10 -7.60
N GLN A 164 -0.84 -9.54 -7.16
CA GLN A 164 -1.82 -8.87 -8.02
C GLN A 164 -2.14 -7.49 -7.45
N ASN A 165 -2.22 -6.50 -8.33
CA ASN A 165 -2.58 -5.14 -7.98
C ASN A 165 -3.87 -4.69 -8.69
N TYR A 166 -4.79 -4.08 -7.94
CA TYR A 166 -5.95 -3.40 -8.52
C TYR A 166 -5.59 -1.98 -8.90
N TYR A 167 -5.53 -1.71 -10.20
CA TYR A 167 -5.43 -0.34 -10.72
C TYR A 167 -6.80 0.09 -11.26
N MET A 168 -7.59 0.90 -10.56
CA MET A 168 -7.39 1.49 -9.22
C MET A 168 -8.18 0.73 -8.13
N TYR A 169 -7.70 0.77 -6.89
CA TYR A 169 -8.49 0.33 -5.72
C TYR A 169 -9.28 1.49 -5.09
N PHE A 170 -8.67 2.67 -5.09
CA PHE A 170 -9.31 3.96 -4.91
C PHE A 170 -8.82 4.91 -5.99
N GLY A 171 -9.73 5.42 -6.81
CA GLY A 171 -9.40 6.30 -7.92
C GLY A 171 -9.20 7.76 -7.51
N GLY A 172 -10.23 8.34 -6.90
CA GLY A 172 -10.23 9.74 -6.43
C GLY A 172 -10.49 10.76 -7.54
N THR A 173 -9.93 11.95 -7.39
CA THR A 173 -10.20 13.11 -8.25
C THR A 173 -8.92 13.72 -8.79
N ASN A 174 -8.91 14.11 -10.06
CA ASN A 174 -7.87 14.94 -10.65
C ASN A 174 -8.09 16.41 -10.25
N PHE A 175 -7.61 16.81 -9.07
CA PHE A 175 -7.76 18.19 -8.58
C PHE A 175 -6.95 19.22 -9.40
N GLY A 176 -7.42 20.46 -9.39
CA GLY A 176 -6.73 21.57 -10.04
C GLY A 176 -6.69 21.41 -11.56
N ARG A 177 -5.56 21.81 -12.18
CA ARG A 177 -5.40 21.86 -13.65
C ARG A 177 -4.16 21.13 -14.17
N THR A 178 -3.42 20.46 -13.27
CA THR A 178 -2.15 19.77 -13.58
C THR A 178 -2.18 18.28 -13.20
N ALA A 179 -3.32 17.77 -12.73
CA ALA A 179 -3.55 16.37 -12.36
C ALA A 179 -3.89 15.47 -13.56
N GLY A 180 -4.89 15.92 -14.33
CA GLY A 180 -5.44 15.16 -15.44
C GLY A 180 -4.57 15.33 -16.67
N GLY A 181 -4.30 14.22 -17.36
CA GLY A 181 -3.78 14.28 -18.73
C GLY A 181 -4.80 14.93 -19.68
N PRO A 182 -4.39 15.26 -20.91
CA PRO A 182 -5.30 15.78 -21.92
C PRO A 182 -6.53 14.88 -22.09
N LEU A 183 -7.72 15.47 -22.13
CA LEU A 183 -9.01 14.78 -22.30
C LEU A 183 -9.42 13.84 -21.15
N ILE A 184 -8.63 13.72 -20.08
CA ILE A 184 -9.02 12.97 -18.89
C ILE A 184 -10.01 13.79 -18.05
N ALA A 185 -11.11 13.16 -17.65
CA ALA A 185 -12.11 13.79 -16.79
C ALA A 185 -11.53 14.20 -15.42
N THR A 186 -12.17 15.17 -14.77
CA THR A 186 -11.87 15.52 -13.38
C THR A 186 -12.09 14.32 -12.46
N SER A 187 -13.17 13.57 -12.68
CA SER A 187 -13.38 12.30 -11.98
C SER A 187 -12.32 11.29 -12.39
N TYR A 188 -11.73 10.64 -11.39
CA TYR A 188 -10.85 9.49 -11.58
C TYR A 188 -11.40 8.25 -10.87
N ASP A 189 -12.73 8.14 -10.76
CA ASP A 189 -13.43 7.08 -10.02
C ASP A 189 -13.04 5.65 -10.41
N TYR A 190 -12.79 5.40 -11.70
CA TYR A 190 -12.28 4.14 -12.26
C TYR A 190 -13.16 2.90 -12.05
N ASP A 191 -14.44 3.07 -11.65
CA ASP A 191 -15.27 1.97 -11.17
C ASP A 191 -14.58 1.17 -10.04
N ALA A 192 -13.82 1.87 -9.21
CA ALA A 192 -12.98 1.30 -8.17
C ALA A 192 -13.82 0.73 -7.01
N PRO A 193 -13.28 -0.26 -6.26
CA PRO A 193 -13.90 -0.78 -5.04
C PRO A 193 -14.20 0.29 -3.98
N ILE A 194 -13.38 1.33 -3.89
CA ILE A 194 -13.68 2.54 -3.14
C ILE A 194 -13.90 3.65 -4.16
N ASP A 195 -15.10 4.25 -4.17
CA ASP A 195 -15.47 5.28 -5.14
C ASP A 195 -14.68 6.59 -4.94
N GLU A 196 -14.83 7.51 -5.90
CA GLU A 196 -14.16 8.82 -5.88
C GLU A 196 -14.29 9.57 -4.55
N TYR A 197 -15.41 9.43 -3.84
CA TYR A 197 -15.71 10.13 -2.60
C TYR A 197 -15.30 9.35 -1.34
N GLY A 198 -14.71 8.17 -1.51
CA GLY A 198 -14.24 7.33 -0.42
C GLY A 198 -15.30 6.38 0.15
N PHE A 199 -16.45 6.21 -0.50
CA PHE A 199 -17.45 5.22 -0.09
C PHE A 199 -17.11 3.84 -0.67
N THR A 200 -17.46 2.77 0.05
CA THR A 200 -17.27 1.41 -0.45
C THR A 200 -18.35 1.08 -1.48
N ARG A 201 -17.92 0.72 -2.69
CA ARG A 201 -18.82 0.35 -3.79
C ARG A 201 -19.30 -1.08 -3.61
N GLN A 202 -20.57 -1.26 -3.27
CA GLN A 202 -21.18 -2.59 -3.21
C GLN A 202 -21.89 -2.94 -4.53
N PRO A 203 -21.88 -4.21 -4.95
CA PRO A 203 -21.30 -5.37 -4.25
C PRO A 203 -19.77 -5.51 -4.42
N LYS A 204 -19.14 -4.65 -5.23
CA LYS A 204 -17.76 -4.82 -5.69
C LYS A 204 -16.75 -5.03 -4.55
N TRP A 205 -16.68 -4.08 -3.62
CA TRP A 205 -15.77 -4.12 -2.48
C TRP A 205 -16.00 -5.35 -1.59
N GLY A 206 -17.27 -5.68 -1.29
CA GLY A 206 -17.59 -6.83 -0.45
C GLY A 206 -17.22 -8.15 -1.10
N HIS A 207 -17.51 -8.30 -2.39
CA HIS A 207 -17.23 -9.51 -3.14
C HIS A 207 -15.72 -9.75 -3.32
N LEU A 208 -14.95 -8.69 -3.63
CA LEU A 208 -13.47 -8.79 -3.69
C LEU A 208 -12.87 -9.09 -2.32
N ARG A 209 -13.38 -8.49 -1.24
CA ARG A 209 -12.95 -8.81 0.13
C ARG A 209 -13.14 -10.29 0.44
N ASP A 210 -14.26 -10.86 0.04
CA ASP A 210 -14.55 -12.27 0.33
C ASP A 210 -13.71 -13.20 -0.57
N LEU A 211 -13.45 -12.83 -1.83
CA LEU A 211 -12.43 -13.48 -2.67
C LEU A 211 -11.04 -13.44 -2.01
N HIS A 212 -10.64 -12.28 -1.47
CA HIS A 212 -9.34 -12.13 -0.82
C HIS A 212 -9.17 -13.08 0.35
N LYS A 213 -10.20 -13.20 1.19
CA LYS A 213 -10.22 -14.17 2.29
C LYS A 213 -10.09 -15.60 1.79
N SER A 214 -10.77 -15.97 0.70
CA SER A 214 -10.65 -17.31 0.11
C SER A 214 -9.23 -17.59 -0.39
N ILE A 215 -8.60 -16.63 -1.08
CA ILE A 215 -7.20 -16.76 -1.54
C ILE A 215 -6.26 -16.90 -0.35
N LYS A 216 -6.44 -16.09 0.69
CA LYS A 216 -5.64 -16.16 1.93
C LYS A 216 -5.80 -17.47 2.67
N HIS A 217 -6.99 -18.04 2.68
CA HIS A 217 -7.22 -19.37 3.26
C HIS A 217 -6.41 -20.46 2.53
N CYS A 218 -6.13 -20.26 1.24
CA CYS A 218 -5.31 -21.16 0.42
C CYS A 218 -3.83 -20.74 0.33
N GLU A 219 -3.39 -19.67 1.01
CA GLU A 219 -2.06 -19.05 0.82
C GLU A 219 -0.93 -20.07 0.99
N ASP A 220 -0.97 -20.88 2.06
CA ASP A 220 0.07 -21.87 2.36
C ASP A 220 0.18 -22.94 1.25
N TYR A 221 -0.89 -23.29 0.54
CA TYR A 221 -0.82 -24.21 -0.59
C TYR A 221 -0.30 -23.51 -1.86
N LEU A 222 -0.81 -22.30 -2.14
CA LEU A 222 -0.45 -21.52 -3.33
C LEU A 222 1.04 -21.15 -3.38
N VAL A 223 1.74 -21.06 -2.24
CA VAL A 223 3.17 -20.74 -2.19
C VAL A 223 4.10 -21.96 -2.12
N ASN A 224 3.57 -23.15 -1.87
CA ASN A 224 4.36 -24.38 -1.65
C ASN A 224 4.12 -25.46 -2.71
N ALA A 225 3.14 -25.29 -3.61
CA ALA A 225 2.86 -26.21 -4.70
C ALA A 225 2.81 -25.48 -6.04
N ASP A 226 3.16 -26.19 -7.11
CA ASP A 226 2.98 -25.69 -8.47
C ASP A 226 1.57 -26.02 -8.98
N PRO A 227 0.95 -25.12 -9.76
CA PRO A 227 -0.34 -25.38 -10.38
C PRO A 227 -0.33 -26.62 -11.27
N THR A 228 -1.34 -27.48 -11.13
CA THR A 228 -1.58 -28.60 -12.02
C THR A 228 -2.96 -28.45 -12.66
N GLN A 229 -3.06 -28.64 -13.98
CA GLN A 229 -4.33 -28.58 -14.68
C GLN A 229 -4.93 -29.97 -14.84
N GLN A 230 -6.19 -30.10 -14.42
CA GLN A 230 -6.99 -31.30 -14.63
C GLN A 230 -8.28 -30.88 -15.33
N SER A 231 -8.53 -31.44 -16.52
CA SER A 231 -9.78 -31.20 -17.24
C SER A 231 -10.96 -31.79 -16.47
N LEU A 232 -11.96 -30.96 -16.18
CA LEU A 232 -13.21 -31.39 -15.56
C LEU A 232 -14.29 -31.78 -16.58
N GLY A 233 -14.10 -31.46 -17.87
CA GLY A 233 -15.01 -31.74 -18.97
C GLY A 233 -15.17 -30.55 -19.90
N THR A 234 -15.97 -30.71 -20.95
CA THR A 234 -16.21 -29.64 -21.94
C THR A 234 -17.09 -28.53 -21.35
N ASN A 235 -16.65 -27.27 -21.48
CA ASN A 235 -17.36 -26.08 -20.98
C ASN A 235 -17.58 -26.05 -19.44
N LEU A 236 -16.69 -26.66 -18.67
CA LEU A 236 -16.69 -26.64 -17.21
C LEU A 236 -15.56 -25.77 -16.62
N GLU A 237 -15.01 -24.87 -17.45
CA GLU A 237 -14.08 -23.80 -17.08
C GLU A 237 -14.75 -22.43 -17.24
#